data_AF-A0A5B2TNE2-F1
#
_entry.id   AF-A0A5B2TNE2-F1
#
_cell.length_a   1.000
_cell.length_b   1.000
_cell.length_c   1.000
_cell.angle_alpha   90.00
_cell.angle_beta   90.00
_cell.angle_gamma   90.00
#
_symmetry.space_group_name_H-M   'P 1'
#
loop_
_entity.id
_entity.type
_entity.pdbx_description
1 polymer ?
#
loop_
_entity_poly.entity_id
_entity_poly.type
_entity_poly.pdbx_seq_one_letter_code
_entity_poly.pdbx_strand_id
1 'polypeptide(L)'
;MLYTYIDIEHPIHQLQNNICYYFERLFDLEPQPYDSTVVLQAGFITLINSSNKFKNYLKEIAERYVALPDGERDIIKKAYYNHFNIENLCNDTTLEVVKYTEIVNEDFRKILKEFLTWLWDDYDSLPKALKDEYKDVQDHFNEFKKVQIGKVCPFCGISSLKPRTDRKRRNAYDHYIPKAMYPFVSINFKNLFPACHECNSDEKKNMIRL
;
A
#
# COMPACT_ATOMS: atom_id res chain seq x y z
N MET A 1 0.48 3.79 23.79
CA MET A 1 1.16 2.53 23.41
C MET A 1 1.89 2.00 24.63
N LEU A 2 1.54 0.82 25.17
CA LEU A 2 2.21 0.24 26.35
C LEU A 2 3.63 -0.28 26.04
N TYR A 3 3.97 -0.34 24.76
CA TYR A 3 5.30 -0.62 24.23
C TYR A 3 5.44 0.11 22.90
N THR A 4 6.67 0.47 22.55
CA THR A 4 6.97 1.14 21.28
C THR A 4 7.07 0.11 20.17
N TYR A 5 6.25 0.24 19.14
CA TYR A 5 6.44 -0.46 17.87
C TYR A 5 7.76 -0.01 17.25
N ILE A 6 8.66 -0.95 16.97
CA ILE A 6 9.92 -0.65 16.27
C ILE A 6 9.73 -0.99 14.80
N ASP A 7 9.74 0.02 13.94
CA ASP A 7 9.74 -0.19 12.50
C ASP A 7 11.06 -0.83 12.04
N ILE A 8 11.03 -1.58 10.94
CA ILE A 8 12.22 -2.26 10.41
C ILE A 8 12.44 -1.93 8.94
N GLU A 9 13.70 -1.75 8.56
CA GLU A 9 14.04 -1.77 7.13
C GLU A 9 13.99 -3.20 6.60
N HIS A 10 13.29 -3.40 5.48
CA HIS A 10 13.14 -4.71 4.87
C HIS A 10 13.01 -4.62 3.34
N PRO A 11 13.52 -5.58 2.56
CA PRO A 11 13.44 -5.55 1.10
C PRO A 11 12.02 -5.41 0.54
N ILE A 12 11.00 -5.82 1.28
CA ILE A 12 9.59 -5.71 0.85
C ILE A 12 9.16 -4.26 0.60
N HIS A 13 9.81 -3.30 1.26
CA HIS A 13 9.57 -1.87 1.05
C HIS A 13 9.90 -1.43 -0.38
N GLN A 14 10.73 -2.18 -1.11
CA GLN A 14 11.08 -1.87 -2.49
C GLN A 14 9.88 -1.98 -3.44
N LEU A 15 8.89 -2.85 -3.17
CA LEU A 15 7.66 -2.84 -3.97
C LEU A 15 6.93 -1.51 -3.79
N GLN A 16 6.76 -1.05 -2.55
CA GLN A 16 6.16 0.26 -2.25
C GLN A 16 6.96 1.38 -2.94
N ASN A 17 8.28 1.41 -2.78
CA ASN A 17 9.13 2.47 -3.34
C ASN A 17 9.05 2.55 -4.86
N ASN A 18 8.95 1.42 -5.57
CA ASN A 18 8.80 1.41 -7.02
C ASN A 18 7.40 1.89 -7.46
N ILE A 19 6.36 1.59 -6.70
CA ILE A 19 5.02 2.14 -6.95
C ILE A 19 4.96 3.63 -6.64
N CYS A 20 5.61 4.11 -5.57
CA CYS A 20 5.77 5.53 -5.29
C CYS A 20 6.45 6.24 -6.45
N TYR A 21 7.60 5.71 -6.89
CA TYR A 21 8.34 6.23 -8.03
C TYR A 21 7.45 6.32 -9.28
N TYR A 22 6.67 5.27 -9.57
CA TYR A 22 5.74 5.29 -10.69
C TYR A 22 4.74 6.45 -10.63
N PHE A 23 4.07 6.66 -9.49
CA PHE A 23 3.09 7.73 -9.35
C PHE A 23 3.75 9.11 -9.41
N GLU A 24 4.87 9.31 -8.73
CA GLU A 24 5.62 10.58 -8.75
C GLU A 24 6.06 10.94 -10.18
N ARG A 25 6.64 9.98 -10.92
CA ARG A 25 7.02 10.21 -12.31
C ARG A 25 5.82 10.42 -13.23
N LEU A 26 4.72 9.70 -13.02
CA LEU A 26 3.49 9.91 -13.78
C LEU A 26 2.95 11.33 -13.57
N PHE A 27 2.94 11.82 -12.34
CA PHE A 27 2.43 13.15 -11.98
C PHE A 27 3.30 14.29 -12.50
N ASP A 28 4.62 14.08 -12.56
CA ASP A 28 5.57 15.08 -13.03
C ASP A 28 5.63 15.17 -14.55
N LEU A 29 5.51 14.04 -15.25
CA LEU A 29 5.85 13.94 -16.67
C LEU A 29 4.64 13.80 -17.57
N GLU A 30 3.55 13.24 -17.06
CA GLU A 30 2.28 13.03 -17.77
C GLU A 30 2.48 12.47 -19.20
N PRO A 31 3.23 11.36 -19.38
CA PRO A 31 3.69 10.93 -20.70
C PRO A 31 2.52 10.54 -21.62
N GLN A 32 2.53 11.08 -22.85
CA GLN A 32 1.57 10.78 -23.92
C GLN A 32 2.32 10.61 -25.25
N PRO A 33 2.39 9.38 -25.81
CA PRO A 33 1.80 8.13 -25.30
C PRO A 33 2.49 7.61 -24.04
N TYR A 34 1.87 6.62 -23.37
CA TYR A 34 2.48 5.94 -22.22
C TYR A 34 3.83 5.30 -22.59
N ASP A 35 4.86 5.60 -21.80
CA ASP A 35 6.18 4.99 -21.89
C ASP A 35 6.65 4.52 -20.50
N SER A 36 6.71 3.20 -20.32
CA SER A 36 7.17 2.59 -19.06
C SER A 36 8.60 2.95 -18.69
N THR A 37 9.48 3.24 -19.66
CA THR A 37 10.89 3.55 -19.39
C THR A 37 11.09 4.93 -18.77
N VAL A 38 10.07 5.79 -18.89
CA VAL A 38 10.06 7.17 -18.38
C VAL A 38 9.49 7.25 -16.96
N VAL A 39 8.54 6.35 -16.63
CA VAL A 39 7.84 6.34 -15.34
C VAL A 39 8.22 5.18 -14.42
N LEU A 40 8.99 4.18 -14.87
CA LEU A 40 9.44 3.06 -14.05
C LEU A 40 10.96 2.95 -14.00
N GLN A 41 11.48 2.45 -12.88
CA GLN A 41 12.89 2.08 -12.78
C GLN A 41 13.19 0.85 -13.63
N ALA A 42 14.33 0.84 -14.33
CA ALA A 42 14.71 -0.27 -15.22
C ALA A 42 14.75 -1.64 -14.53
N GLY A 43 15.24 -1.69 -13.27
CA GLY A 43 15.23 -2.91 -12.47
C GLY A 43 13.81 -3.42 -12.23
N PHE A 44 12.88 -2.51 -11.91
CA PHE A 44 11.49 -2.88 -11.66
C PHE A 44 10.76 -3.36 -12.92
N ILE A 45 11.01 -2.72 -14.07
CA ILE A 45 10.51 -3.18 -15.38
C ILE A 45 10.88 -4.65 -15.59
N THR A 46 12.13 -5.01 -15.31
CA THR A 46 12.64 -6.39 -15.44
C THR A 46 11.87 -7.35 -14.53
N LEU A 47 11.60 -6.97 -13.28
CA LEU A 47 10.89 -7.82 -12.30
C LEU A 47 9.41 -8.05 -12.66
N ILE A 48 8.75 -7.05 -13.25
CA ILE A 48 7.32 -7.16 -13.61
C ILE A 48 7.07 -7.64 -15.03
N ASN A 49 8.11 -7.81 -15.86
CA ASN A 49 8.00 -8.06 -17.30
C ASN A 49 7.12 -9.28 -17.64
N SER A 50 7.17 -10.31 -16.78
CA SER A 50 6.39 -11.55 -16.94
C SER A 50 4.89 -11.40 -16.67
N SER A 51 4.42 -10.29 -16.07
CA SER A 51 3.02 -10.07 -15.75
C SER A 51 2.37 -9.02 -16.64
N ASN A 52 1.59 -9.48 -17.61
CA ASN A 52 0.74 -8.60 -18.41
C ASN A 52 -0.28 -7.85 -17.55
N LYS A 53 -0.81 -8.48 -16.49
CA LYS A 53 -1.75 -7.83 -15.55
C LYS A 53 -1.11 -6.59 -14.91
N PHE A 54 0.14 -6.70 -14.43
CA PHE A 54 0.86 -5.58 -13.84
C PHE A 54 1.09 -4.46 -14.86
N LYS A 55 1.63 -4.80 -16.03
CA LYS A 55 1.91 -3.83 -17.10
C LYS A 55 0.64 -3.12 -17.58
N ASN A 56 -0.47 -3.86 -17.69
CA ASN A 56 -1.76 -3.30 -18.12
C ASN A 56 -2.32 -2.31 -17.10
N TYR A 57 -2.28 -2.62 -15.80
CA TYR A 57 -2.71 -1.66 -14.77
C TYR A 57 -1.90 -0.35 -14.83
N LEU A 58 -0.57 -0.44 -14.90
CA LEU A 58 0.29 0.75 -14.97
C LEU A 58 0.04 1.57 -16.24
N LYS A 59 -0.16 0.91 -17.38
CA LYS A 59 -0.50 1.60 -18.62
C LYS A 59 -1.86 2.29 -18.52
N GLU A 60 -2.88 1.56 -18.09
CA GLU A 60 -4.27 2.04 -18.04
C GLU A 60 -4.44 3.18 -17.03
N ILE A 61 -3.79 3.09 -15.86
CA ILE A 61 -3.75 4.18 -14.88
C ILE A 61 -3.12 5.43 -15.49
N ALA A 62 -1.98 5.30 -16.17
CA ALA A 62 -1.29 6.45 -16.76
C ALA A 62 -2.13 7.11 -17.86
N GLU A 63 -2.67 6.31 -18.79
CA GLU A 63 -3.47 6.81 -19.90
C GLU A 63 -4.76 7.50 -19.41
N ARG A 64 -5.45 6.90 -18.42
CA ARG A 64 -6.65 7.51 -17.83
C ARG A 64 -6.32 8.75 -17.02
N TYR A 65 -5.24 8.74 -16.25
CA TYR A 65 -4.81 9.86 -15.42
C TYR A 65 -4.53 11.11 -16.27
N VAL A 66 -3.74 10.99 -17.34
CA VAL A 66 -3.39 12.15 -18.18
C VAL A 66 -4.61 12.68 -18.96
N ALA A 67 -5.62 11.85 -19.19
CA ALA A 67 -6.87 12.27 -19.81
C ALA A 67 -7.82 13.03 -18.86
N LEU A 68 -7.54 13.07 -17.55
CA LEU A 68 -8.38 13.81 -16.59
C LEU A 68 -8.22 15.32 -16.74
N PRO A 69 -9.21 16.13 -16.36
CA PRO A 69 -9.06 17.58 -16.23
C PRO A 69 -7.98 17.95 -15.20
N ASP A 70 -7.28 19.07 -15.40
CA ASP A 70 -6.18 19.53 -14.54
C ASP A 70 -6.57 19.58 -13.05
N GLY A 71 -7.73 20.14 -12.73
CA GLY A 71 -8.20 20.24 -11.35
C GLY A 71 -8.44 18.88 -10.68
N GLU A 72 -8.80 17.84 -11.46
CA GLU A 72 -8.92 16.49 -10.92
C GLU A 72 -7.56 15.81 -10.74
N ARG A 73 -6.62 16.06 -11.65
CA ARG A 73 -5.22 15.62 -11.48
C ARG A 73 -4.60 16.21 -10.22
N ASP A 74 -4.87 17.48 -9.93
CA ASP A 74 -4.39 18.15 -8.70
C ASP A 74 -4.95 17.51 -7.43
N ILE A 75 -6.24 17.17 -7.41
CA ILE A 75 -6.87 16.45 -6.29
C ILE A 75 -6.17 15.09 -6.07
N ILE A 76 -5.90 14.35 -7.14
CA ILE A 76 -5.23 13.04 -7.07
C ILE A 76 -3.79 13.17 -6.59
N LYS A 77 -3.02 14.14 -7.10
CA LYS A 77 -1.65 14.43 -6.65
C LYS A 77 -1.64 14.75 -5.16
N LYS A 78 -2.52 15.64 -4.72
CA LYS A 78 -2.66 16.02 -3.31
C LYS A 78 -3.02 14.82 -2.43
N ALA A 79 -3.98 14.01 -2.87
CA ALA A 79 -4.37 12.78 -2.21
C ALA A 79 -3.18 11.83 -2.03
N TYR A 80 -2.37 11.64 -3.08
CA TYR A 80 -1.18 10.79 -3.01
C TYR A 80 -0.19 11.26 -1.95
N TYR A 81 0.26 12.51 -2.00
CA TYR A 81 1.28 13.01 -1.07
C TYR A 81 0.80 13.00 0.38
N ASN A 82 -0.46 13.35 0.63
CA ASN A 82 -1.02 13.32 1.98
C ASN A 82 -1.13 11.88 2.51
N HIS A 83 -1.63 10.94 1.71
CA HIS A 83 -1.76 9.53 2.10
C HIS A 83 -0.44 8.81 2.35
N PHE A 84 0.66 9.21 1.71
CA PHE A 84 1.97 8.62 1.97
C PHE A 84 2.64 9.15 3.24
N ASN A 85 2.20 10.31 3.75
CA ASN A 85 2.69 10.91 4.98
C ASN A 85 1.81 10.55 6.20
N ILE A 86 1.82 9.27 6.56
CA ILE A 86 1.01 8.72 7.67
C ILE A 86 1.20 9.49 8.98
N GLU A 87 2.43 9.90 9.28
CA GLU A 87 2.75 10.62 10.51
C GLU A 87 2.04 11.99 10.54
N ASN A 88 2.15 12.78 9.47
CA ASN A 88 1.46 14.07 9.44
C ASN A 88 -0.06 13.90 9.38
N LEU A 89 -0.59 12.87 8.72
CA LEU A 89 -2.04 12.58 8.78
C LEU A 89 -2.56 12.36 10.21
N CYS A 90 -1.70 11.87 11.11
CA CYS A 90 -2.05 11.65 12.51
C CYS A 90 -1.85 12.90 13.38
N ASN A 91 -0.92 13.78 13.00
CA ASN A 91 -0.47 14.90 13.83
C ASN A 91 -1.01 16.27 13.37
N ASP A 92 -1.42 16.39 12.11
CA ASP A 92 -1.84 17.65 11.50
C ASP A 92 -3.29 17.58 11.03
N THR A 93 -4.18 18.19 11.80
CA THR A 93 -5.62 18.25 11.50
C THR A 93 -5.96 19.21 10.35
N THR A 94 -4.98 19.93 9.80
CA THR A 94 -5.18 20.83 8.66
C THR A 94 -4.96 20.14 7.32
N LEU A 95 -4.40 18.93 7.32
CA LEU A 95 -4.22 18.15 6.10
C LEU A 95 -5.56 17.65 5.56
N GLU A 96 -5.80 17.93 4.29
CA GLU A 96 -6.94 17.39 3.58
C GLU A 96 -6.73 15.91 3.26
N VAL A 97 -7.72 15.08 3.59
CA VAL A 97 -7.67 13.63 3.36
C VAL A 97 -8.75 13.24 2.35
N VAL A 98 -8.32 12.91 1.13
CA VAL A 98 -9.21 12.65 0.00
C VAL A 98 -9.64 11.18 -0.01
N LYS A 99 -10.93 10.90 0.18
CA LYS A 99 -11.47 9.55 0.04
C LYS A 99 -11.60 9.17 -1.43
N TYR A 100 -11.70 7.87 -1.71
CA TYR A 100 -12.05 7.38 -3.06
C TYR A 100 -13.31 8.07 -3.61
N THR A 101 -14.34 8.27 -2.78
CA THR A 101 -15.61 8.90 -3.20
C THR A 101 -15.47 10.34 -3.67
N GLU A 102 -14.37 11.02 -3.32
CA GLU A 102 -14.09 12.41 -3.70
C GLU A 102 -13.32 12.52 -5.02
N ILE A 103 -12.75 11.41 -5.52
CA ILE A 103 -12.25 11.32 -6.89
C ILE A 103 -13.47 11.21 -7.82
N VAL A 104 -13.76 12.25 -8.59
CA VAL A 104 -15.02 12.40 -9.33
C VAL A 104 -15.13 11.40 -10.47
N ASN A 105 -14.06 11.22 -11.24
CA ASN A 105 -13.97 10.30 -12.36
C ASN A 105 -14.04 8.86 -11.87
N GLU A 106 -15.21 8.25 -12.05
CA GLU A 106 -15.50 6.90 -11.60
C GLU A 106 -14.57 5.84 -12.20
N ASP A 107 -14.27 6.01 -13.48
CA ASP A 107 -13.45 5.13 -14.28
C ASP A 107 -12.01 5.07 -13.76
N PHE A 108 -11.39 6.23 -13.53
CA PHE A 108 -10.07 6.35 -12.92
C PHE A 108 -10.07 5.84 -11.47
N ARG A 109 -11.06 6.26 -10.68
CA ARG A 109 -11.24 5.81 -9.30
C ARG A 109 -11.29 4.29 -9.19
N LYS A 110 -12.03 3.63 -10.09
CA LYS A 110 -12.20 2.18 -10.11
C LYS A 110 -10.88 1.48 -10.43
N ILE A 111 -10.19 1.86 -11.50
CA ILE A 111 -8.92 1.21 -11.88
C ILE A 111 -7.85 1.41 -10.79
N LEU A 112 -7.79 2.60 -10.20
CA LEU A 112 -6.86 2.91 -9.11
C LEU A 112 -7.13 2.02 -7.89
N LYS A 113 -8.42 1.88 -7.52
CA LYS A 113 -8.83 1.02 -6.42
C LYS A 113 -8.51 -0.44 -6.66
N GLU A 114 -8.84 -0.94 -7.84
CA GLU A 114 -8.56 -2.33 -8.21
C GLU A 114 -7.07 -2.63 -8.16
N PHE A 115 -6.23 -1.76 -8.73
CA PHE A 115 -4.79 -1.92 -8.73
C PHE A 115 -4.19 -1.95 -7.32
N LEU A 116 -4.48 -0.92 -6.50
CA LEU A 116 -3.91 -0.80 -5.16
C LEU A 116 -4.42 -1.89 -4.20
N THR A 117 -5.67 -2.33 -4.38
CA THR A 117 -6.23 -3.47 -3.65
C THR A 117 -5.55 -4.77 -4.08
N TRP A 118 -5.38 -4.99 -5.39
CA TRP A 118 -4.73 -6.18 -5.94
C TRP A 118 -3.28 -6.33 -5.46
N LEU A 119 -2.52 -5.25 -5.41
CA LEU A 119 -1.13 -5.27 -4.93
C LEU A 119 -0.98 -5.83 -3.49
N TRP A 120 -2.02 -5.69 -2.66
CA TRP A 120 -2.01 -6.16 -1.27
C TRP A 120 -2.80 -7.45 -1.06
N ASP A 121 -4.07 -7.50 -1.47
CA ASP A 121 -4.96 -8.63 -1.20
C ASP A 121 -4.57 -9.89 -1.97
N ASP A 122 -3.93 -9.72 -3.12
CA ASP A 122 -3.46 -10.79 -3.99
C ASP A 122 -1.94 -10.76 -4.10
N TYR A 123 -1.25 -10.34 -3.03
CA TYR A 123 0.22 -10.23 -2.99
C TYR A 123 0.91 -11.53 -3.41
N ASP A 124 0.33 -12.68 -3.03
CA ASP A 124 0.85 -14.00 -3.39
C ASP A 124 0.78 -14.29 -4.91
N SER A 125 -0.12 -13.62 -5.64
CA SER A 125 -0.21 -13.73 -7.11
C SER A 125 0.81 -12.86 -7.84
N LEU A 126 1.54 -11.98 -7.15
CA LEU A 126 2.50 -11.10 -7.80
C LEU A 126 3.64 -11.91 -8.44
N PRO A 127 4.28 -11.37 -9.51
CA PRO A 127 5.42 -12.00 -10.17
C PRO A 127 6.40 -12.64 -9.19
N LYS A 128 6.77 -13.91 -9.44
CA LYS A 128 7.73 -14.61 -8.58
C LYS A 128 9.05 -13.85 -8.45
N ALA A 129 9.50 -13.22 -9.53
CA ALA A 129 10.72 -12.39 -9.54
C ALA A 129 10.68 -11.26 -8.50
N LEU A 130 9.53 -10.59 -8.30
CA LEU A 130 9.38 -9.58 -7.25
C LEU A 130 9.56 -10.20 -5.86
N LYS A 131 8.94 -11.36 -5.60
CA LYS A 131 9.02 -12.02 -4.30
C LYS A 131 10.41 -12.61 -4.01
N ASP A 132 11.09 -13.08 -5.04
CA ASP A 132 12.46 -13.58 -4.91
C ASP A 132 13.43 -12.45 -4.53
N GLU A 133 13.28 -11.29 -5.19
CA GLU A 133 14.09 -10.09 -4.98
C GLU A 133 13.74 -9.35 -3.68
N TYR A 134 12.46 -9.02 -3.49
CA TYR A 134 11.96 -8.18 -2.40
C TYR A 134 11.46 -8.95 -1.19
N LYS A 135 11.52 -10.28 -1.20
CA LYS A 135 10.98 -11.15 -0.14
C LYS A 135 9.47 -10.98 0.01
N ASP A 136 8.87 -11.71 0.95
CA ASP A 136 7.42 -11.71 1.14
C ASP A 136 7.00 -11.18 2.54
N VAL A 137 5.69 -11.05 2.75
CA VAL A 137 5.11 -10.54 4.01
C VAL A 137 5.43 -11.47 5.20
N GLN A 138 5.66 -12.76 4.96
CA GLN A 138 6.12 -13.68 5.99
C GLN A 138 7.54 -13.35 6.41
N ASP A 139 8.44 -13.14 5.45
CA ASP A 139 9.83 -12.77 5.71
C ASP A 139 9.89 -11.47 6.54
N HIS A 140 9.10 -10.46 6.14
CA HIS A 140 8.97 -9.22 6.90
C HIS A 140 8.54 -9.46 8.35
N PHE A 141 7.48 -10.24 8.57
CA PHE A 141 7.00 -10.55 9.92
C PHE A 141 8.03 -11.33 10.76
N ASN A 142 8.82 -12.19 10.12
CA ASN A 142 9.84 -12.98 10.79
C ASN A 142 10.94 -12.09 11.35
N GLU A 143 11.41 -11.12 10.57
CA GLU A 143 12.41 -10.14 11.01
C GLU A 143 11.81 -9.15 12.01
N PHE A 144 10.61 -8.64 11.74
CA PHE A 144 9.88 -7.74 12.61
C PHE A 144 9.76 -8.31 14.04
N LYS A 145 9.33 -9.56 14.17
CA LYS A 145 9.15 -10.21 15.47
C LYS A 145 10.46 -10.43 16.24
N LYS A 146 11.61 -10.49 15.57
CA LYS A 146 12.92 -10.64 16.24
C LYS A 146 13.30 -9.37 17.01
N VAL A 147 12.95 -8.20 16.47
CA VAL A 147 13.32 -6.91 17.08
C VAL A 147 12.27 -6.38 18.06
N GLN A 148 11.01 -6.82 17.96
CA GLN A 148 9.98 -6.39 18.91
C GLN A 148 10.24 -6.96 20.31
N ILE A 149 10.28 -6.07 21.31
CA ILE A 149 10.45 -6.42 22.72
C ILE A 149 9.20 -7.12 23.26
N GLY A 150 8.04 -6.48 23.10
CA GLY A 150 6.77 -6.95 23.68
C GLY A 150 6.23 -8.22 23.02
N LYS A 151 6.51 -8.44 21.73
CA LYS A 151 5.99 -9.57 20.92
C LYS A 151 4.48 -9.79 21.07
N VAL A 152 3.73 -8.73 21.34
CA VAL A 152 2.27 -8.68 21.45
C VAL A 152 1.68 -7.83 20.31
N CYS A 153 0.36 -7.89 20.15
CA CYS A 153 -0.40 -7.17 19.13
C CYS A 153 -0.37 -5.64 19.37
N PRO A 154 0.07 -4.81 18.40
CA PRO A 154 0.25 -3.35 18.55
C PRO A 154 -1.05 -2.59 18.83
N PHE A 155 -2.18 -3.22 18.54
CA PHE A 155 -3.50 -2.64 18.77
C PHE A 155 -3.98 -2.85 20.21
N CYS A 156 -4.01 -4.09 20.71
CA CYS A 156 -4.53 -4.37 22.05
C CYS A 156 -3.46 -4.46 23.15
N GLY A 157 -2.22 -4.75 22.79
CA GLY A 157 -1.12 -5.04 23.73
C GLY A 157 -1.31 -6.28 24.60
N ILE A 158 -2.34 -7.09 24.36
CA ILE A 158 -2.70 -8.25 25.17
C ILE A 158 -2.29 -9.55 24.46
N SER A 159 -2.75 -9.75 23.23
CA SER A 159 -2.53 -11.01 22.50
C SER A 159 -1.11 -11.11 21.96
N SER A 160 -0.43 -12.22 22.24
CA SER A 160 0.89 -12.52 21.68
C SER A 160 0.85 -12.61 20.15
N LEU A 161 1.91 -12.12 19.50
CA LEU A 161 2.14 -12.38 18.08
C LEU A 161 2.40 -13.89 17.89
N LYS A 162 1.63 -14.52 16.99
CA LYS A 162 1.66 -15.94 16.65
C LYS A 162 3.04 -16.41 16.15
N PRO A 163 3.35 -17.71 16.21
CA PRO A 163 4.69 -18.24 15.93
C PRO A 163 5.22 -17.87 14.54
N ARG A 164 6.55 -17.75 14.45
CA ARG A 164 7.30 -17.34 13.25
C ARG A 164 7.26 -18.39 12.13
N THR A 165 7.12 -19.66 12.48
CA THR A 165 7.40 -20.79 11.59
C THR A 165 6.18 -21.31 10.82
N ASP A 166 4.97 -20.84 11.11
CA ASP A 166 3.76 -21.28 10.43
C ASP A 166 3.20 -20.17 9.53
N ARG A 167 3.50 -20.27 8.22
CA ARG A 167 3.01 -19.35 7.18
C ARG A 167 1.49 -19.20 7.19
N LYS A 168 0.76 -20.25 7.57
CA LYS A 168 -0.71 -20.26 7.58
C LYS A 168 -1.29 -19.67 8.86
N ARG A 169 -0.49 -19.54 9.93
CA ARG A 169 -0.95 -19.08 11.24
C ARG A 169 -0.29 -17.79 11.71
N ARG A 170 0.47 -17.12 10.85
CA ARG A 170 0.94 -15.75 11.12
C ARG A 170 -0.25 -14.82 11.39
N ASN A 171 -0.06 -13.83 12.27
CA ASN A 171 -1.01 -12.71 12.39
C ASN A 171 -1.23 -12.03 11.05
N ALA A 172 -2.45 -11.61 10.70
CA ALA A 172 -2.65 -10.78 9.51
C ALA A 172 -2.01 -9.40 9.71
N TYR A 173 -1.66 -8.71 8.63
CA TYR A 173 -1.40 -7.26 8.72
C TYR A 173 -2.73 -6.54 8.53
N ASP A 174 -2.97 -5.55 9.37
CA ASP A 174 -4.13 -4.66 9.28
C ASP A 174 -3.68 -3.23 8.97
N HIS A 175 -4.57 -2.47 8.35
CA HIS A 175 -4.31 -1.09 7.95
C HIS A 175 -4.71 -0.12 9.05
N TYR A 176 -3.79 0.72 9.52
CA TYR A 176 -4.11 1.74 10.53
C TYR A 176 -5.09 2.79 10.00
N ILE A 177 -4.83 3.31 8.80
CA ILE A 177 -5.74 4.13 7.99
C ILE A 177 -6.45 3.20 6.98
N PRO A 178 -7.78 3.21 6.90
CA PRO A 178 -8.53 2.19 6.14
C PRO A 178 -8.34 2.33 4.63
N LYS A 179 -7.69 1.32 4.03
CA LYS A 179 -7.49 1.23 2.57
C LYS A 179 -8.78 1.22 1.75
N ALA A 180 -9.93 0.90 2.35
CA ALA A 180 -11.22 0.89 1.66
C ALA A 180 -11.71 2.30 1.34
N MET A 181 -11.31 3.28 2.15
CA MET A 181 -11.69 4.69 2.02
C MET A 181 -10.59 5.52 1.34
N TYR A 182 -9.32 5.24 1.62
CA TYR A 182 -8.22 6.09 1.18
C TYR A 182 -7.35 5.37 0.14
N PRO A 183 -7.13 5.94 -1.06
CA PRO A 183 -6.53 5.22 -2.17
C PRO A 183 -5.13 4.69 -1.91
N PHE A 184 -4.23 5.61 -1.56
CA PHE A 184 -2.79 5.37 -1.65
C PHE A 184 -2.19 4.70 -0.41
N VAL A 185 -3.00 4.42 0.62
CA VAL A 185 -2.50 3.84 1.89
C VAL A 185 -2.39 2.30 1.86
N SER A 186 -2.86 1.65 0.79
CA SER A 186 -3.01 0.19 0.70
C SER A 186 -1.71 -0.59 0.83
N ILE A 187 -0.62 -0.08 0.24
CA ILE A 187 0.70 -0.74 0.22
C ILE A 187 1.75 0.00 1.07
N ASN A 188 1.33 0.99 1.86
CA ASN A 188 2.24 1.75 2.70
C ASN A 188 2.58 0.94 3.95
N PHE A 189 3.82 0.48 4.08
CA PHE A 189 4.27 -0.31 5.24
C PHE A 189 4.24 0.46 6.55
N LYS A 190 4.31 1.80 6.51
CA LYS A 190 4.07 2.65 7.69
C LYS A 190 2.59 2.69 8.11
N ASN A 191 1.70 2.13 7.30
CA ASN A 191 0.28 1.99 7.55
C ASN A 191 -0.14 0.53 7.83
N LEU A 192 0.79 -0.44 7.81
CA LEU A 192 0.51 -1.87 7.89
C LEU A 192 1.13 -2.49 9.13
N PHE A 193 0.31 -3.06 10.01
CA PHE A 193 0.75 -3.58 11.30
C PHE A 193 0.26 -5.01 11.53
N PRO A 194 1.09 -5.95 12.04
CA PRO A 194 0.61 -7.26 12.40
C PRO A 194 -0.44 -7.18 13.52
N ALA A 195 -1.62 -7.75 13.32
CA ALA A 195 -2.74 -7.69 14.26
C ALA A 195 -3.15 -9.09 14.76
N CYS A 196 -3.59 -9.20 16.02
CA CYS A 196 -4.22 -10.43 16.51
C CYS A 196 -5.54 -10.70 15.81
N HIS A 197 -6.03 -11.94 15.94
CA HIS A 197 -7.25 -12.33 15.25
C HIS A 197 -8.43 -11.48 15.72
N GLU A 198 -8.53 -11.25 17.03
CA GLU A 198 -9.57 -10.45 17.67
C GLU A 198 -9.57 -9.03 17.09
N CYS A 199 -8.44 -8.31 17.14
CA CYS A 199 -8.35 -6.95 16.59
C CYS A 199 -8.64 -6.87 15.07
N ASN A 200 -8.15 -7.82 14.27
CA ASN A 200 -8.32 -7.78 12.80
C ASN A 200 -9.68 -8.33 12.33
N SER A 201 -10.41 -9.11 13.14
CA SER A 201 -11.68 -9.75 12.73
C SER A 201 -12.91 -9.14 13.39
N ASP A 202 -12.80 -8.64 14.62
CA ASP A 202 -13.96 -8.10 15.35
C ASP A 202 -14.35 -6.71 14.85
N GLU A 203 -13.39 -5.90 14.37
CA GLU A 203 -13.66 -4.56 13.82
C GLU A 203 -14.16 -4.57 12.37
N LYS A 204 -13.88 -5.63 11.58
CA LYS A 204 -14.40 -5.73 10.20
C LYS A 204 -15.92 -5.90 10.14
N LYS A 205 -16.56 -6.27 11.26
CA LYS A 205 -18.02 -6.43 11.35
C LYS A 205 -18.77 -5.12 11.60
N ASN A 206 -18.07 -4.06 12.04
CA ASN A 206 -18.68 -2.79 12.41
C ASN A 206 -18.00 -1.60 11.70
N MET A 207 -17.82 -1.65 10.38
CA MET A 207 -17.69 -0.40 9.61
C MET A 207 -19.02 0.35 9.67
N ILE A 208 -19.23 1.08 10.77
CA ILE A 208 -20.23 2.13 10.86
C ILE A 208 -19.87 3.11 9.75
N ARG A 209 -20.81 3.23 8.81
CA ARG A 209 -20.85 4.32 7.82
C ARG A 209 -20.89 5.63 8.61
N LEU A 210 -19.73 6.27 8.77
CA LEU A 210 -19.63 7.68 9.15
C LEU A 210 -19.46 8.50 7.88
#